data_AF-A0A2H3KFS1-F1
#
_entry.id   AF-A0A2H3KFS1-F1
#
_cell.length_a   1.000
_cell.length_b   1.000
_cell.length_c   1.000
_cell.angle_alpha   90.00
_cell.angle_beta   90.00
_cell.angle_gamma   90.00
#
_symmetry.space_group_name_H-M   'P 1'
#
loop_
_entity.id
_entity.type
_entity.pdbx_description
1 polymer ?
#
loop_
_entity_poly.entity_id
_entity_poly.type
_entity_poly.pdbx_seq_one_letter_code
_entity_poly.pdbx_strand_id
1 'polypeptide(L)'
;MTIDAAQREMRSAFLGGFGGQFVAGLIWLVAAALGSWFAPTYGMAALFFGSMGIFPLTQFVVRLLGRPGAVSPTNGLWGLGAQTAFIVPPSFLLVGAATLYQTHWFFPAAMIVVGVHYLPFITLYGMRMFGALAIVLVVAGAGLGLYGPPIFSLGGWVTGAVLLGFAFLGRYLVLQEERQE
;
A
#
# COMPACT_ATOMS: atom_id res chain seq x y z
N MET A 1 -16.84 15.22 -15.96
CA MET A 1 -15.95 14.09 -16.25
C MET A 1 -16.70 12.79 -15.94
N THR A 2 -16.65 11.77 -16.80
CA THR A 2 -17.23 10.45 -16.51
C THR A 2 -16.35 9.66 -15.55
N ILE A 3 -16.89 8.62 -14.89
CA ILE A 3 -16.11 7.79 -13.97
C ILE A 3 -14.91 7.13 -14.68
N ASP A 4 -15.10 6.63 -15.90
CA ASP A 4 -14.03 5.98 -16.68
C ASP A 4 -12.91 6.95 -17.04
N ALA A 5 -13.25 8.20 -17.34
CA ALA A 5 -12.26 9.26 -17.62
C ALA A 5 -11.50 9.64 -16.35
N ALA A 6 -12.19 9.74 -15.21
CA ALA A 6 -11.56 10.03 -13.92
C ALA A 6 -10.59 8.92 -13.48
N GLN A 7 -10.99 7.65 -13.65
CA GLN A 7 -10.15 6.49 -13.38
C GLN A 7 -8.94 6.42 -14.31
N ARG A 8 -9.12 6.72 -15.60
CA ARG A 8 -8.02 6.79 -16.59
C ARG A 8 -6.98 7.82 -16.18
N GLU A 9 -7.44 9.02 -15.86
CA GLU A 9 -6.54 10.08 -15.41
C GLU A 9 -5.80 9.69 -14.12
N MET A 10 -6.49 9.10 -13.14
CA MET A 10 -5.85 8.60 -11.92
C MET A 10 -4.75 7.58 -12.20
N ARG A 11 -5.03 6.54 -13.01
CA ARG A 11 -4.03 5.50 -13.29
C ARG A 11 -2.90 5.98 -14.20
N SER A 12 -3.14 6.91 -15.13
CA SER A 12 -2.07 7.51 -15.91
C SER A 12 -1.18 8.44 -15.05
N ALA A 13 -1.78 9.31 -14.24
CA ALA A 13 -1.06 10.27 -13.41
C ALA A 13 -0.18 9.64 -12.32
N PHE A 14 -0.53 8.43 -11.88
CA PHE A 14 0.17 7.68 -10.83
C PHE A 14 0.76 6.33 -11.30
N LEU A 15 0.88 6.10 -12.61
CA LEU A 15 1.46 4.86 -13.19
C LEU A 15 0.84 3.57 -12.65
N GLY A 16 -0.49 3.51 -12.62
CA GLY A 16 -1.23 2.35 -12.13
C GLY A 16 -1.02 2.07 -10.64
N GLY A 17 -0.69 3.11 -9.86
CA GLY A 17 -0.38 3.00 -8.44
C GLY A 17 1.06 2.59 -8.13
N PHE A 18 1.94 2.51 -9.14
CA PHE A 18 3.35 2.14 -8.99
C PHE A 18 4.04 2.87 -7.85
N GLY A 19 3.98 4.20 -7.83
CA GLY A 19 4.72 4.99 -6.84
C GLY A 19 4.30 4.67 -5.40
N GLY A 20 2.99 4.51 -5.16
CA GLY A 20 2.45 4.20 -3.85
C GLY A 20 2.86 2.82 -3.36
N GLN A 21 2.71 1.80 -4.20
CA GLN A 21 3.08 0.43 -3.86
C GLN A 21 4.59 0.26 -3.74
N PHE A 22 5.38 0.93 -4.59
CA PHE A 22 6.83 0.88 -4.54
C PHE A 22 7.38 1.48 -3.25
N VAL A 23 6.97 2.72 -2.93
CA VAL A 23 7.39 3.40 -1.69
C VAL A 23 6.93 2.63 -0.46
N ALA A 24 5.67 2.17 -0.43
CA ALA A 24 5.18 1.35 0.67
C ALA A 24 5.99 0.06 0.82
N GLY A 25 6.26 -0.66 -0.29
CA GLY A 25 7.08 -1.87 -0.28
C GLY A 25 8.46 -1.64 0.34
N LEU A 26 9.15 -0.56 -0.03
CA LEU A 26 10.44 -0.19 0.56
C LEU A 26 10.34 0.10 2.07
N ILE A 27 9.31 0.85 2.50
CA ILE A 27 9.08 1.13 3.93
C ILE A 27 8.86 -0.18 4.70
N TRP A 28 8.07 -1.10 4.15
CA TRP A 28 7.81 -2.40 4.76
C TRP A 28 9.08 -3.26 4.87
N LEU A 29 9.94 -3.27 3.84
CA LEU A 29 11.22 -3.97 3.88
C LEU A 29 12.18 -3.34 4.91
N VAL A 30 12.25 -2.01 4.98
CA VAL A 30 13.06 -1.30 5.99
C VAL A 30 12.55 -1.60 7.40
N ALA A 31 11.24 -1.58 7.61
CA ALA A 31 10.63 -1.94 8.89
C ALA A 31 10.93 -3.39 9.28
N ALA A 32 10.84 -4.33 8.34
CA ALA A 32 11.18 -5.73 8.56
C ALA A 32 12.67 -5.92 8.89
N ALA A 33 13.56 -5.21 8.19
CA ALA A 33 15.00 -5.22 8.45
C ALA A 33 15.32 -4.69 9.84
N LEU A 34 14.80 -3.51 10.19
CA LEU A 34 15.01 -2.90 11.51
C LEU A 34 14.46 -3.76 12.65
N GLY A 35 13.28 -4.35 12.44
CA GLY A 35 12.66 -5.29 13.36
C GLY A 35 13.46 -6.59 13.56
N SER A 36 14.10 -7.08 12.50
CA SER A 36 14.86 -8.35 12.52
C SER A 36 16.28 -8.17 13.05
N TRP A 37 16.93 -7.05 12.73
CA TRP A 37 18.36 -6.85 13.01
C TRP A 37 18.63 -6.08 14.29
N PHE A 38 17.66 -5.30 14.77
CA PHE A 38 17.83 -4.48 15.98
C PHE A 38 16.82 -4.85 17.06
N ALA A 39 15.56 -4.43 16.89
CA ALA A 39 14.49 -4.75 17.85
C ALA A 39 13.11 -4.52 17.22
N PRO A 40 12.06 -5.24 17.69
CA PRO A 40 10.70 -5.06 17.21
C PRO A 40 10.21 -3.61 17.22
N THR A 41 10.56 -2.84 18.26
CA THR A 41 10.17 -1.42 18.41
C THR A 41 10.67 -0.54 17.27
N TYR A 42 11.88 -0.77 16.76
CA TYR A 42 12.40 -0.03 15.61
C TYR A 42 11.64 -0.36 14.33
N GLY A 43 11.28 -1.63 14.13
CA GLY A 43 10.45 -2.04 13.00
C GLY A 43 9.05 -1.42 13.04
N MET A 44 8.42 -1.44 14.22
CA MET A 44 7.10 -0.81 14.43
C MET A 44 7.13 0.70 14.16
N ALA A 45 8.12 1.39 14.74
CA ALA A 45 8.30 2.83 14.56
C ALA A 45 8.57 3.19 13.09
N ALA A 46 9.45 2.43 12.42
CA ALA A 46 9.77 2.63 11.01
C ALA A 46 8.54 2.46 10.12
N LEU A 47 7.71 1.43 10.36
CA LEU A 47 6.48 1.24 9.60
C LEU A 47 5.49 2.37 9.85
N PHE A 48 5.25 2.73 11.12
CA PHE A 48 4.25 3.73 11.48
C PHE A 48 4.62 5.12 10.98
N PHE A 49 5.81 5.63 11.32
CA PHE A 49 6.23 6.97 10.93
C PHE A 49 6.62 7.04 9.45
N GLY A 50 7.26 6.00 8.91
CA GLY A 50 7.59 5.93 7.48
C GLY A 50 6.33 6.00 6.61
N SER A 51 5.25 5.33 7.03
CA SER A 51 4.00 5.32 6.27
C SER A 51 3.33 6.69 6.15
N MET A 52 3.59 7.63 7.08
CA MET A 52 3.05 9.00 6.99
C MET A 52 3.57 9.76 5.76
N GLY A 53 4.77 9.39 5.29
CA GLY A 53 5.39 9.97 4.10
C GLY A 53 4.96 9.34 2.78
N ILE A 54 4.14 8.30 2.75
CA ILE A 54 3.86 7.52 1.52
C ILE A 54 3.33 8.41 0.40
N PHE A 55 2.35 9.27 0.68
CA PHE A 55 1.74 10.09 -0.38
C PHE A 55 2.71 11.12 -0.99
N PRO A 56 3.39 11.99 -0.21
CA PRO A 56 4.35 12.94 -0.79
C PRO A 56 5.51 12.24 -1.49
N LEU A 57 6.01 11.11 -0.95
CA LEU A 57 7.06 10.32 -1.59
C LEU A 57 6.56 9.67 -2.90
N THR A 58 5.30 9.23 -2.94
CA THR A 58 4.66 8.72 -4.15
C THR A 58 4.64 9.78 -5.24
N GLN A 59 4.16 10.98 -4.91
CA GLN A 59 4.12 12.11 -5.84
C GLN A 59 5.51 12.45 -6.34
N PHE A 60 6.50 12.46 -5.46
CA PHE A 60 7.90 12.68 -5.83
C PHE A 60 8.41 11.62 -6.82
N VAL A 61 8.22 10.33 -6.51
CA VAL A 61 8.67 9.22 -7.36
C VAL A 61 8.03 9.27 -8.75
N VAL A 62 6.71 9.47 -8.85
CA VAL A 62 6.05 9.49 -10.16
C VAL A 62 6.41 10.73 -10.97
N ARG A 63 6.69 11.87 -10.32
CA ARG A 63 7.22 13.08 -10.98
C ARG A 63 8.61 12.88 -11.56
N LEU A 64 9.49 12.19 -10.84
CA LEU A 64 10.80 11.80 -11.39
C LEU A 64 10.67 10.89 -12.61
N LEU A 65 9.59 10.11 -12.68
CA LEU A 65 9.27 9.26 -13.83
C LEU A 65 8.45 9.98 -14.93
N GLY A 66 8.39 11.31 -14.88
CA GLY A 66 7.75 12.13 -15.92
C GLY A 66 6.23 12.21 -15.84
N ARG A 67 5.63 11.88 -14.68
CA ARG A 67 4.18 11.92 -14.50
C ARG A 67 3.75 13.07 -13.59
N PRO A 68 2.51 13.59 -13.73
CA PRO A 68 2.07 14.74 -12.93
C PRO A 68 2.09 14.50 -11.41
N GLY A 69 1.76 13.28 -10.97
CA GLY A 69 1.56 12.97 -9.55
C GLY A 69 0.37 13.72 -8.93
N ALA A 70 -0.54 14.19 -9.76
CA ALA A 70 -1.81 14.82 -9.40
C ALA A 70 -2.77 14.68 -10.58
N VAL A 71 -4.07 14.81 -10.33
CA VAL A 71 -5.12 14.81 -11.37
C VAL A 71 -5.73 16.20 -11.48
N SER A 72 -6.49 16.43 -12.54
CA SER A 72 -7.21 17.68 -12.77
C SER A 72 -8.19 17.98 -11.62
N PRO A 73 -8.46 19.28 -11.34
CA PRO A 73 -9.45 19.66 -10.33
C PRO A 73 -10.87 19.14 -10.61
N THR A 74 -11.15 18.76 -11.86
CA THR A 74 -12.45 18.19 -12.27
C THR A 74 -12.59 16.70 -12.00
N ASN A 75 -11.51 16.05 -11.56
CA ASN A 75 -11.50 14.63 -11.21
C ASN A 75 -12.15 14.41 -9.82
N GLY A 76 -13.36 13.87 -9.83
CA GLY A 76 -14.13 13.62 -8.60
C GLY A 76 -13.54 12.53 -7.68
N LEU A 77 -12.53 11.77 -8.12
CA LEU A 77 -11.93 10.68 -7.34
C LEU A 77 -10.79 11.13 -6.43
N TRP A 78 -10.26 12.34 -6.59
CA TRP A 78 -9.15 12.83 -5.77
C TRP A 78 -9.45 12.78 -4.26
N GLY A 79 -10.64 13.25 -3.87
CA GLY A 79 -11.07 13.24 -2.47
C GLY A 79 -11.22 11.83 -1.89
N LEU A 80 -11.64 10.86 -2.71
CA LEU A 80 -11.72 9.45 -2.30
C LEU A 80 -10.33 8.90 -1.95
N GLY A 81 -9.30 9.27 -2.71
CA GLY A 81 -7.91 8.90 -2.42
C GLY A 81 -7.45 9.38 -1.03
N ALA A 82 -7.74 10.64 -0.69
CA ALA A 82 -7.42 11.20 0.62
C ALA A 82 -8.18 10.49 1.75
N GLN A 83 -9.50 10.31 1.62
CA GLN A 83 -10.30 9.59 2.62
C GLN A 83 -9.80 8.16 2.84
N THR A 84 -9.46 7.46 1.75
CA THR A 84 -8.93 6.10 1.80
C THR A 84 -7.60 6.04 2.55
N ALA A 85 -6.70 6.98 2.32
CA ALA A 85 -5.43 7.08 3.06
C ALA A 85 -5.64 7.32 4.56
N PHE A 86 -6.62 8.15 4.93
CA PHE A 86 -6.94 8.44 6.33
C PHE A 86 -7.57 7.28 7.11
N ILE A 87 -7.98 6.18 6.46
CA ILE A 87 -8.46 4.98 7.17
C ILE A 87 -7.31 4.28 7.92
N VAL A 88 -6.09 4.35 7.40
CA VAL A 88 -4.95 3.58 7.95
C VAL A 88 -4.52 4.09 9.33
N PRO A 89 -4.24 5.38 9.57
CA PRO A 89 -3.75 5.84 10.88
C PRO A 89 -4.69 5.52 12.06
N PRO A 90 -6.03 5.74 11.98
CA PRO A 90 -6.95 5.31 13.04
C PRO A 90 -6.97 3.79 13.22
N SER A 91 -6.87 3.02 12.13
CA SER A 91 -6.86 1.55 12.19
C SER A 91 -5.60 1.00 12.87
N PHE A 92 -4.51 1.76 12.95
CA PHE A 92 -3.32 1.38 13.72
C PHE A 92 -3.57 1.31 15.23
N LEU A 93 -4.68 1.85 15.75
CA LEU A 93 -5.10 1.59 17.14
C LEU A 93 -5.41 0.11 17.36
N LEU A 94 -6.05 -0.55 16.38
CA LEU A 94 -6.32 -2.00 16.42
C LEU A 94 -5.03 -2.81 16.26
N VAL A 95 -4.12 -2.36 15.40
CA VAL A 95 -2.78 -2.96 15.27
C VAL A 95 -2.03 -2.88 16.61
N GLY A 96 -2.10 -1.73 17.28
CA GLY A 96 -1.54 -1.54 18.61
C GLY A 96 -2.15 -2.49 19.64
N ALA A 97 -3.48 -2.62 19.67
CA ALA A 97 -4.17 -3.56 20.57
C ALA A 97 -3.73 -5.01 20.36
N ALA A 98 -3.63 -5.47 19.11
CA ALA A 98 -3.12 -6.81 18.79
C ALA A 98 -1.66 -6.98 19.24
N THR A 99 -0.84 -5.95 19.05
CA THR A 99 0.58 -5.95 19.43
C THR A 99 0.81 -6.00 20.95
N LEU A 100 -0.07 -5.36 21.73
CA LEU A 100 -0.04 -5.40 23.19
C LEU A 100 -0.35 -6.81 23.72
N TYR A 101 -1.16 -7.58 23.02
CA TYR A 101 -1.42 -8.98 23.37
C TYR A 101 -0.26 -9.89 22.94
N GLN A 102 0.22 -9.75 21.70
CA GLN A 102 1.35 -10.49 21.16
C GLN A 102 2.15 -9.61 20.19
N THR A 103 3.42 -9.34 20.51
CA THR A 103 4.25 -8.42 19.70
C THR A 103 4.41 -8.88 18.25
N HIS A 104 4.47 -10.20 18.00
CA HIS A 104 4.60 -10.76 16.65
C HIS A 104 3.32 -10.62 15.80
N TRP A 105 2.20 -10.16 16.36
CA TRP A 105 0.96 -9.87 15.62
C TRP A 105 0.95 -8.49 14.96
N PHE A 106 1.94 -7.64 15.23
CA PHE A 106 2.03 -6.29 14.65
C PHE A 106 1.95 -6.30 13.11
N PHE A 107 2.84 -7.02 12.44
CA PHE A 107 2.86 -7.07 10.98
C PHE A 107 1.62 -7.79 10.40
N PRO A 108 1.21 -8.97 10.91
CA PRO A 108 -0.06 -9.60 10.49
C PRO A 108 -1.29 -8.68 10.59
N ALA A 109 -1.43 -7.93 11.69
CA ALA A 109 -2.53 -6.99 11.85
C ALA A 109 -2.42 -5.82 10.86
N ALA A 110 -1.22 -5.26 10.68
CA ALA A 110 -0.98 -4.22 9.69
C ALA A 110 -1.25 -4.68 8.25
N MET A 111 -0.97 -5.95 7.92
CA MET A 111 -1.26 -6.55 6.61
C MET A 111 -2.75 -6.53 6.30
N ILE A 112 -3.58 -6.87 7.28
CA ILE A 112 -5.04 -6.86 7.11
C ILE A 112 -5.54 -5.42 6.90
N VAL A 113 -5.10 -4.49 7.74
CA VAL A 113 -5.47 -3.07 7.63
C VAL A 113 -5.07 -2.49 6.26
N VAL A 114 -3.82 -2.71 5.84
CA VAL A 114 -3.32 -2.22 4.55
C VAL A 114 -3.98 -2.94 3.38
N GLY A 115 -4.26 -4.25 3.50
CA GLY A 115 -4.99 -5.00 2.50
C GLY A 115 -6.39 -4.44 2.27
N VAL A 116 -7.16 -4.18 3.33
CA VAL A 116 -8.50 -3.56 3.23
C VAL A 116 -8.41 -2.15 2.66
N HIS A 117 -7.38 -1.38 3.01
CA HIS A 117 -7.13 -0.05 2.44
C HIS A 117 -6.98 -0.07 0.90
N TYR A 118 -6.59 -1.19 0.28
CA TYR A 118 -6.54 -1.32 -1.18
C TYR A 118 -7.90 -1.60 -1.85
N LEU A 119 -8.97 -1.94 -1.12
CA LEU A 119 -10.28 -2.21 -1.75
C LEU A 119 -10.85 -1.00 -2.50
N PRO A 120 -10.85 0.24 -1.95
CA PRO A 120 -11.32 1.41 -2.69
C PRO A 120 -10.47 1.73 -3.92
N PHE A 121 -9.24 1.21 -4.01
CA PHE A 121 -8.36 1.44 -5.17
C PHE A 121 -8.88 0.77 -6.44
N ILE A 122 -9.74 -0.26 -6.31
CA ILE A 122 -10.45 -0.85 -7.45
C ILE A 122 -11.25 0.24 -8.18
N THR A 123 -12.00 1.04 -7.43
CA THR A 123 -12.79 2.16 -7.97
C THR A 123 -11.94 3.38 -8.26
N LEU A 124 -10.92 3.66 -7.43
CA LEU A 124 -10.06 4.84 -7.60
C LEU A 124 -9.28 4.80 -8.92
N TYR A 125 -8.76 3.63 -9.28
CA TYR A 125 -7.94 3.43 -10.48
C TYR A 125 -8.68 2.74 -11.62
N GLY A 126 -9.83 2.10 -11.36
CA GLY A 126 -10.51 1.24 -12.34
C GLY A 126 -9.76 -0.07 -12.61
N MET A 127 -8.89 -0.51 -11.69
CA MET A 127 -7.99 -1.65 -11.91
C MET A 127 -8.29 -2.80 -10.93
N ARG A 128 -8.65 -3.97 -11.46
CA ARG A 128 -8.98 -5.17 -10.65
C ARG A 128 -7.80 -5.73 -9.85
N MET A 129 -6.56 -5.43 -10.24
CA MET A 129 -5.36 -5.89 -9.53
C MET A 129 -5.32 -5.44 -8.07
N PHE A 130 -5.93 -4.30 -7.72
CA PHE A 130 -6.00 -3.85 -6.33
C PHE A 130 -6.88 -4.75 -5.47
N GLY A 131 -7.92 -5.36 -6.05
CA GLY A 131 -8.71 -6.39 -5.37
C GLY A 131 -7.90 -7.66 -5.12
N ALA A 132 -7.09 -8.08 -6.09
CA ALA A 132 -6.16 -9.21 -5.90
C ALA A 132 -5.14 -8.90 -4.80
N LEU A 133 -4.53 -7.70 -4.80
CA LEU A 133 -3.60 -7.26 -3.76
C LEU A 133 -4.27 -7.26 -2.38
N ALA A 134 -5.48 -6.71 -2.28
CA ALA A 134 -6.24 -6.67 -1.03
C ALA A 134 -6.47 -8.08 -0.47
N ILE A 135 -6.91 -9.02 -1.32
CA ILE A 135 -7.11 -10.42 -0.93
C ILE A 135 -5.81 -11.05 -0.44
N VAL A 136 -4.72 -10.88 -1.20
CA VAL A 136 -3.40 -11.45 -0.83
C VAL A 136 -2.97 -10.95 0.54
N LEU A 137 -3.02 -9.64 0.80
CA LEU A 137 -2.58 -9.08 2.07
C LEU A 137 -3.49 -9.46 3.24
N VAL A 138 -4.82 -9.44 3.06
CA VAL A 138 -5.77 -9.82 4.11
C VAL A 138 -5.64 -11.30 4.46
N VAL A 139 -5.63 -12.18 3.45
CA VAL A 139 -5.53 -13.63 3.66
C VAL A 139 -4.17 -14.02 4.24
N ALA A 140 -3.07 -13.45 3.72
CA ALA A 140 -1.74 -13.71 4.27
C ALA A 140 -1.59 -13.15 5.69
N GLY A 141 -2.13 -11.96 5.97
CA GLY A 141 -2.12 -11.37 7.32
C GLY A 141 -2.91 -12.22 8.31
N ALA A 142 -4.13 -12.63 7.96
CA ALA A 142 -4.94 -13.52 8.79
C ALA A 142 -4.27 -14.89 8.98
N GLY A 143 -3.72 -15.47 7.90
CA GLY A 143 -3.01 -16.75 7.95
C GLY A 143 -1.78 -16.70 8.86
N LEU A 144 -0.96 -15.66 8.76
CA LEU A 144 0.21 -15.47 9.62
C LEU A 144 -0.19 -15.20 11.08
N GLY A 145 -1.25 -14.44 11.33
CA GLY A 145 -1.72 -14.15 12.68
C GLY A 145 -2.33 -15.36 13.40
N LEU A 146 -3.06 -16.21 12.66
CA LEU A 146 -3.76 -17.36 13.23
C LEU A 146 -2.93 -18.64 13.26
N TYR A 147 -2.08 -18.85 12.26
CA TYR A 147 -1.39 -20.13 12.03
C TYR A 147 0.12 -19.98 11.75
N GLY A 148 0.61 -18.74 11.62
CA GLY A 148 2.00 -18.48 11.29
C GLY A 148 2.95 -18.76 12.47
N PRO A 149 4.25 -18.99 12.19
CA PRO A 149 5.25 -19.05 13.23
C PRO A 149 5.39 -17.67 13.91
N PRO A 150 5.79 -17.59 15.20
CA PRO A 150 5.90 -16.35 15.95
C PRO A 150 7.15 -15.52 15.58
N ILE A 151 7.40 -15.33 14.28
CA ILE A 151 8.51 -14.55 13.74
C ILE A 151 8.01 -13.13 13.49
N PHE A 152 8.45 -12.19 14.33
CA PHE A 152 8.01 -10.80 14.29
C PHE A 152 7.97 -10.21 12.87
N SER A 153 9.09 -10.22 12.15
CA SER A 153 9.24 -9.52 10.87
C SER A 153 8.74 -10.28 9.63
N LEU A 154 8.20 -11.50 9.76
CA LEU A 154 7.83 -12.32 8.60
C LEU A 154 6.77 -11.64 7.72
N GLY A 155 5.70 -11.11 8.33
CA GLY A 155 4.69 -10.34 7.61
C GLY A 155 5.24 -9.06 6.97
N GLY A 156 6.29 -8.49 7.57
CA GLY A 156 7.05 -7.36 7.05
C GLY A 156 7.68 -7.67 5.69
N TRP A 157 8.48 -8.74 5.63
CA TRP A 157 9.16 -9.20 4.43
C TRP A 157 8.19 -9.60 3.31
N VAL A 158 7.17 -10.40 3.66
CA VAL A 158 6.16 -10.88 2.70
C VAL A 158 5.45 -9.71 2.04
N THR A 159 4.97 -8.75 2.83
CA THR A 159 4.25 -7.59 2.31
C THR A 159 5.14 -6.69 1.47
N GLY A 160 6.39 -6.45 1.91
CA GLY A 160 7.35 -5.68 1.12
C GLY A 160 7.54 -6.27 -0.28
N ALA A 161 7.75 -7.59 -0.37
CA ALA A 161 7.90 -8.28 -1.65
C ALA A 161 6.61 -8.23 -2.51
N VAL A 162 5.45 -8.49 -1.90
CA VAL A 162 4.15 -8.43 -2.59
C VAL A 162 3.88 -7.03 -3.15
N LEU A 163 4.09 -5.97 -2.35
CA LEU A 163 3.88 -4.59 -2.76
C LEU A 163 4.80 -4.21 -3.92
N LEU A 164 6.08 -4.58 -3.88
CA LEU A 164 6.99 -4.34 -5.00
C LEU A 164 6.53 -5.08 -6.26
N GLY A 165 6.13 -6.34 -6.16
CA GLY A 165 5.61 -7.11 -7.30
C GLY A 165 4.38 -6.45 -7.92
N PHE A 166 3.42 -6.03 -7.10
CA PHE A 166 2.22 -5.34 -7.58
C PHE A 166 2.53 -3.93 -8.12
N ALA A 167 3.52 -3.22 -7.57
CA ALA A 167 3.95 -1.93 -8.11
C ALA A 167 4.35 -2.05 -9.59
N PHE A 168 5.22 -3.02 -9.91
CA PHE A 168 5.67 -3.25 -11.28
C PHE A 168 4.55 -3.81 -12.17
N LEU A 169 3.65 -4.63 -11.63
CA LEU A 169 2.46 -5.08 -12.36
C LEU A 169 1.56 -3.89 -12.76
N GLY A 170 1.26 -2.98 -11.84
CA GLY A 170 0.43 -1.80 -12.11
C GLY A 170 1.06 -0.88 -13.16
N ARG A 171 2.38 -0.66 -13.05
CA ARG A 171 3.15 0.07 -14.07
C ARG A 171 3.04 -0.60 -15.44
N TYR A 172 3.23 -1.91 -15.50
CA TYR A 172 3.17 -2.67 -16.74
C TYR A 172 1.80 -2.56 -17.42
N LEU A 173 0.71 -2.75 -16.66
CA LEU A 173 -0.66 -2.70 -17.17
C LEU A 173 -1.00 -1.32 -17.76
N VAL A 174 -0.66 -0.23 -17.06
CA VAL A 174 -0.95 1.13 -17.55
C VAL A 174 -0.12 1.48 -18.77
N LEU A 175 1.16 1.11 -18.81
CA LEU A 175 1.99 1.33 -20.00
C LEU A 175 1.54 0.49 -21.20
N GLN A 176 0.89 -0.65 -20.97
CA GLN A 176 0.30 -1.45 -22.04
C GLN A 176 -0.98 -0.80 -22.57
N GLU A 177 -1.84 -0.28 -21.69
CA GLU A 177 -3.05 0.46 -22.05
C GLU A 177 -2.70 1.69 -22.90
N GLU A 178 -1.75 2.52 -22.45
CA GLU A 178 -1.33 3.74 -23.16
C GLU A 178 -0.67 3.50 -24.52
N ARG A 179 -0.18 2.28 -24.79
CA ARG A 179 0.36 1.91 -26.12
C ARG A 179 -0.72 1.50 -27.12
N GLN A 180 -1.92 1.19 -26.64
CA GLN A 180 -3.06 0.75 -27.45
C GLN A 180 -4.02 1.90 -27.80
N GLU A 181 -3.81 3.07 -27.20
CA GLU A 181 -4.48 4.34 -27.53
C GLU A 181 -3.70 5.11 -28.61
#